data_AF-A0A0S7EXV5-F1
#
_entry.id   AF-A0A0S7EXV5-F1
#
_cell.length_a   1.000
_cell.length_b   1.000
_cell.length_c   1.000
_cell.angle_alpha   90.00
_cell.angle_beta   90.00
_cell.angle_gamma   90.00
#
_symmetry.space_group_name_H-M   'P 1'
#
loop_
_entity.id
_entity.type
_entity.pdbx_description
1 polymer ?
#
loop_
_entity_poly.entity_id
_entity_poly.type
_entity_poly.pdbx_seq_one_letter_code
_entity_poly.pdbx_strand_id
1 'polypeptide(L)'
;RNTEMLAAACAVGVGCCFAAPIGGVLFSIEVTSTFFAVRNYWRGFLAATVSAFFFRLLPVWTGDEETITALFKTRFRFEFPFNLQELPAFAVVGIACGLGGALFVYLNRLIVQFIRNQKTVNKFLMKKRLLYPTLVTLLISTLTFPPGFGQFMAGKLTQGETLVTLLDNRTWAKQGIAEEFDYIGNSQAWKHPQVNIFVTLVIFIIMKFWMSALATTIPVPCGAFMPVFVIGAAFGRLVGECMAAWFPDGIHSDESIYPIVPGGYAVVGAAALSGAVTHTVS
;
A
#
# COMPACT_ATOMS: atom_id res chain seq x y z
N ARG A 1 30.18 2.37 16.05
CA ARG A 1 30.12 3.74 15.52
C ARG A 1 29.69 3.80 14.05
N ASN A 2 30.36 3.12 13.11
CA ASN A 2 29.93 3.14 11.69
C ASN A 2 28.56 2.48 11.48
N THR A 3 28.32 1.32 12.09
CA THR A 3 27.02 0.62 12.10
C THR A 3 25.92 1.48 12.71
N GLU A 4 26.23 2.18 13.80
CA GLU A 4 25.31 3.09 14.49
C GLU A 4 24.87 4.26 13.59
N MET A 5 25.80 4.80 12.79
CA MET A 5 25.53 5.86 11.83
C MET A 5 24.68 5.36 10.66
N LEU A 6 24.94 4.15 10.17
CA LEU A 6 24.14 3.51 9.11
C LEU A 6 22.70 3.23 9.58
N ALA A 7 22.53 2.77 10.82
CA ALA A 7 21.21 2.53 11.38
C ALA A 7 20.43 3.84 11.59
N ALA A 8 21.09 4.91 12.05
CA ALA A 8 20.48 6.23 12.09
C ALA A 8 20.11 6.75 10.69
N ALA A 9 20.97 6.54 9.69
CA ALA A 9 20.69 6.92 8.30
C ALA A 9 19.50 6.14 7.71
N CYS A 10 19.36 4.85 8.02
CA CYS A 10 18.20 4.05 7.64
C CYS A 10 16.91 4.61 8.27
N ALA A 11 16.95 4.95 9.56
CA ALA A 11 15.80 5.53 10.26
C ALA A 11 15.38 6.88 9.66
N VAL A 12 16.35 7.74 9.33
CA VAL A 12 16.12 9.03 8.68
C VAL A 12 15.54 8.84 7.29
N GLY A 13 16.08 7.91 6.49
CA GLY A 13 15.59 7.63 5.14
C GLY A 13 14.12 7.21 5.14
N VAL A 14 13.77 6.20 5.93
CA VAL A 14 12.39 5.70 6.02
C VAL A 14 11.46 6.74 6.66
N GLY A 15 11.90 7.39 7.75
CA GLY A 15 11.12 8.42 8.44
C GLY A 15 10.83 9.64 7.55
N CYS A 16 11.78 10.03 6.70
CA CYS A 16 11.61 11.10 5.71
C CYS A 16 10.63 10.70 4.61
N CYS A 17 10.77 9.50 4.02
CA CYS A 17 9.92 9.02 2.92
C CYS A 17 8.42 9.03 3.25
N PHE A 18 8.06 8.70 4.49
CA PHE A 18 6.66 8.63 4.93
C PHE A 18 6.24 9.79 5.84
N ALA A 19 7.15 10.71 6.15
CA ALA A 19 6.98 11.70 7.23
C ALA A 19 6.55 11.06 8.57
N ALA A 20 7.05 9.85 8.85
CA ALA A 20 6.69 9.02 10.01
C ALA A 20 7.95 8.66 10.82
N PRO A 21 8.45 9.58 11.67
CA PRO A 21 9.76 9.41 12.31
C PRO A 21 9.81 8.25 13.30
N ILE A 22 8.74 7.97 14.04
CA ILE A 22 8.68 6.84 14.98
C ILE A 22 8.75 5.51 14.20
N GLY A 23 7.91 5.36 13.17
CA GLY A 23 7.90 4.16 12.32
C GLY A 23 9.25 3.93 11.64
N GLY A 24 9.89 4.98 11.12
CA GLY A 24 11.22 4.87 10.50
C GLY A 24 12.30 4.37 11.46
N VAL A 25 12.28 4.81 12.72
CA VAL A 25 13.23 4.33 13.75
C VAL A 25 12.95 2.88 14.13
N LEU A 26 11.69 2.50 14.35
CA LEU A 26 11.31 1.13 14.66
C LEU A 26 11.68 0.18 13.52
N PHE A 27 11.41 0.57 12.27
CA PHE A 27 11.81 -0.19 11.08
C PHE A 27 13.32 -0.37 10.97
N SER A 28 14.09 0.68 11.26
CA SER A 28 15.54 0.57 11.31
C SER A 28 16.02 -0.42 12.37
N ILE A 29 15.41 -0.42 13.56
CA ILE A 29 15.75 -1.38 14.62
C ILE A 29 15.44 -2.81 14.17
N GLU A 30 14.26 -3.05 13.60
CA GLU A 30 13.81 -4.38 13.20
C GLU A 30 14.65 -4.97 12.06
N VAL A 31 15.02 -4.16 11.07
CA VAL A 31 15.66 -4.65 9.83
C VAL A 31 17.20 -4.63 9.89
N THR A 32 17.81 -3.65 10.57
CA THR A 32 19.25 -3.39 10.40
C THR A 32 20.15 -4.04 11.43
N SER A 33 19.67 -4.44 12.62
CA SER A 33 20.54 -4.89 13.71
C SER A 33 19.87 -5.87 14.66
N THR A 34 20.55 -6.96 15.01
CA THR A 34 20.12 -7.88 16.09
C THR A 34 20.30 -7.26 17.48
N PHE A 35 21.27 -6.36 17.65
CA PHE A 35 21.52 -5.62 18.88
C PHE A 35 21.54 -4.13 18.59
N PHE A 36 20.67 -3.39 19.26
CA PHE A 36 20.51 -1.96 19.03
C PHE A 36 20.71 -1.17 20.33
N ALA A 37 21.75 -0.33 20.37
CA ALA A 37 22.01 0.50 21.54
C ALA A 37 20.99 1.64 21.65
N VAL A 38 20.40 1.82 22.84
CA VAL A 38 19.37 2.85 23.13
C VAL A 38 19.87 4.27 22.82
N ARG A 39 21.18 4.53 22.92
CA ARG A 39 21.76 5.83 22.51
C ARG A 39 21.56 6.13 21.03
N ASN A 40 21.56 5.11 20.18
CA ASN A 40 21.36 5.26 18.73
C ASN A 40 19.88 5.46 18.40
N TYR A 41 18.98 4.98 19.26
CA TYR A 41 17.54 5.22 19.15
C TYR A 41 17.26 6.72 19.20
N TRP A 42 17.77 7.38 20.23
CA TRP A 42 17.60 8.82 20.41
C TRP A 42 18.22 9.64 19.27
N ARG A 43 19.41 9.25 18.80
CA ARG A 43 20.07 9.91 17.68
C ARG A 43 19.30 9.74 16.37
N GLY A 44 18.85 8.52 16.09
CA GLY A 44 18.03 8.21 14.91
C GLY A 44 16.68 8.91 14.96
N PHE A 45 16.02 8.92 16.12
CA PHE A 45 14.73 9.58 16.33
C PHE A 45 14.80 11.08 16.11
N LEU A 46 15.76 11.76 16.75
CA LEU A 46 15.93 13.20 16.55
C LEU A 46 16.26 13.55 15.09
N ALA A 47 17.12 12.77 14.45
CA ALA A 47 17.45 13.01 13.05
C ALA A 47 16.23 12.77 12.12
N ALA A 48 15.45 11.70 12.38
CA ALA A 48 14.27 11.38 11.59
C ALA A 48 13.15 12.42 11.77
N THR A 49 12.93 12.94 12.98
CA THR A 49 11.93 13.99 13.23
C THR A 49 12.30 15.29 12.54
N VAL A 50 13.57 15.71 12.61
CA VAL A 50 14.06 16.90 11.90
C VAL A 50 13.89 16.71 10.39
N SER A 51 14.27 15.54 9.85
CA SER A 51 14.10 15.25 8.43
C SER A 51 12.63 15.27 7.98
N ALA A 52 11.74 14.60 8.72
CA ALA A 52 10.31 14.57 8.42
C ALA A 52 9.67 15.96 8.52
N PHE A 53 10.11 16.78 9.48
CA PHE A 53 9.66 18.16 9.63
C PHE A 53 10.05 19.01 8.41
N PHE A 54 11.32 18.98 7.98
CA PHE A 54 11.74 19.73 6.79
C PHE A 54 11.05 19.24 5.52
N PHE A 55 10.88 17.93 5.35
CA PHE A 55 10.15 17.37 4.21
C PHE A 55 8.72 17.90 4.12
N ARG A 56 8.06 18.15 5.26
CA ARG A 56 6.72 18.73 5.32
C ARG A 56 6.68 20.24 5.24
N LEU A 57 7.71 20.91 5.73
CA LEU A 57 7.79 22.37 5.71
C LEU A 57 8.03 22.90 4.29
N LEU A 58 8.80 22.16 3.47
CA LEU A 58 9.16 22.60 2.12
C LEU A 58 7.95 22.82 1.18
N PRO A 59 6.98 21.89 1.05
CA PRO A 59 5.78 22.13 0.23
C PRO A 59 4.97 23.35 0.69
N VAL A 60 4.90 23.60 2.00
CA VAL A 60 4.23 24.78 2.56
C VAL A 60 4.96 26.06 2.17
N TRP A 61 6.29 26.03 2.13
CA TRP A 61 7.10 27.18 1.73
C TRP A 61 7.06 27.43 0.21
N THR A 62 7.01 26.37 -0.60
CA THR A 62 6.84 26.45 -2.06
C THR A 62 5.43 26.88 -2.47
N GLY A 63 4.45 26.76 -1.56
CA GLY A 63 3.05 27.11 -1.79
C GLY A 63 2.20 25.98 -2.38
N ASP A 64 2.71 24.75 -2.37
CA ASP A 64 2.00 23.56 -2.85
C ASP A 64 0.98 23.02 -1.82
N GLU A 65 1.20 23.26 -0.53
CA GLU A 65 0.29 22.89 0.57
C GLU A 65 0.01 24.07 1.50
N GLU A 66 -1.25 24.27 1.94
CA GLU A 66 -1.60 25.37 2.84
C GLU A 66 -1.11 25.15 4.29
N THR A 67 -1.01 23.90 4.73
CA THR A 67 -0.64 23.53 6.10
C THR A 67 0.11 22.20 6.15
N ILE A 68 0.88 21.99 7.22
CA ILE A 68 1.57 20.73 7.49
C ILE A 68 0.54 19.63 7.74
N THR A 69 0.27 18.79 6.74
CA THR A 69 -0.63 17.65 6.84
C THR A 69 0.10 16.32 6.69
N ALA A 70 -0.49 15.22 7.17
CA ALA A 70 0.06 13.88 6.94
C ALA A 70 -0.09 13.46 5.47
N LEU A 71 0.85 12.63 4.95
CA LEU A 71 0.96 12.30 3.50
C LEU A 71 -0.32 11.73 2.92
N PHE A 72 -1.02 10.93 3.72
CA PHE A 72 -2.25 10.26 3.34
C PHE A 72 -3.28 10.51 4.45
N LYS A 73 -3.71 11.77 4.61
CA LYS A 73 -4.69 12.15 5.63
C LYS A 73 -6.04 11.50 5.34
N THR A 74 -6.37 10.48 6.12
CA THR A 74 -7.72 9.92 6.19
C THR A 74 -8.50 10.62 7.30
N ARG A 75 -9.83 10.70 7.15
CA ARG A 75 -10.72 11.32 8.15
C ARG A 75 -11.61 10.27 8.79
N PHE A 76 -11.05 9.23 9.40
CA PHE A 76 -11.87 8.19 10.04
C PHE A 76 -12.70 8.78 11.20
N ARG A 77 -13.90 8.24 11.43
CA ARG A 77 -14.72 8.61 12.61
C ARG A 77 -14.04 8.04 13.86
N PHE A 78 -13.67 8.90 14.80
CA PHE A 78 -12.92 8.50 16.01
C PHE A 78 -13.82 8.08 17.18
N GLU A 79 -15.13 8.32 17.09
CA GLU A 79 -16.03 8.18 18.24
C GLU A 79 -16.33 6.72 18.62
N PHE A 80 -16.33 5.78 17.66
CA PHE A 80 -16.35 4.32 17.90
C PHE A 80 -15.82 3.59 16.65
N PRO A 81 -14.54 3.17 16.60
CA PRO A 81 -13.91 2.76 15.35
C PRO A 81 -14.25 1.33 14.91
N PHE A 82 -14.38 0.37 15.84
CA PHE A 82 -14.62 -1.05 15.52
C PHE A 82 -15.40 -1.75 16.62
N ASN A 83 -16.40 -2.56 16.23
CA ASN A 83 -17.10 -3.45 17.16
C ASN A 83 -16.34 -4.77 17.34
N LEU A 84 -16.52 -5.44 18.48
CA LEU A 84 -15.92 -6.77 18.74
C LEU A 84 -16.30 -7.80 17.65
N GLN A 85 -17.47 -7.65 17.04
CA GLN A 85 -17.95 -8.51 15.96
C GLN A 85 -17.13 -8.39 14.66
N GLU A 86 -16.34 -7.32 14.48
CA GLU A 86 -15.46 -7.14 13.33
C GLU A 86 -14.10 -7.84 13.50
N LEU A 87 -13.72 -8.21 14.72
CA LEU A 87 -12.43 -8.85 15.01
C LEU A 87 -12.19 -10.15 14.24
N PRO A 88 -13.17 -11.07 14.08
CA PRO A 88 -12.98 -12.25 13.24
C PRO A 88 -12.67 -11.90 11.78
N ALA A 89 -13.28 -10.83 11.23
CA ALA A 89 -12.98 -10.38 9.88
C ALA A 89 -11.55 -9.84 9.76
N PHE A 90 -11.08 -9.08 10.75
CA PHE A 90 -9.66 -8.64 10.81
C PHE A 90 -8.69 -9.81 10.95
N ALA A 91 -9.04 -10.84 11.72
CA ALA A 91 -8.22 -12.05 11.83
C ALA A 91 -8.09 -12.77 10.47
N VAL A 92 -9.19 -12.88 9.70
CA VAL A 92 -9.16 -13.44 8.35
C VAL A 92 -8.30 -12.59 7.41
N VAL A 93 -8.40 -11.25 7.47
CA VAL A 93 -7.54 -10.34 6.70
C VAL A 93 -6.07 -10.59 7.04
N GLY A 94 -5.73 -10.69 8.33
CA GLY A 94 -4.36 -10.97 8.78
C GLY A 94 -3.81 -12.30 8.25
N ILE A 95 -4.58 -13.39 8.37
CA ILE A 95 -4.16 -14.72 7.90
C ILE A 95 -3.99 -14.72 6.37
N ALA A 96 -4.96 -14.16 5.64
CA ALA A 96 -4.92 -14.10 4.19
C ALA A 96 -3.76 -13.21 3.67
N CYS A 97 -3.53 -12.04 4.30
CA CYS A 97 -2.38 -11.19 4.00
C CYS A 97 -1.04 -11.88 4.32
N GLY A 98 -0.97 -12.64 5.42
CA GLY A 98 0.22 -13.42 5.77
C GLY A 98 0.56 -14.48 4.72
N LEU A 99 -0.44 -15.26 4.30
CA LEU A 99 -0.29 -16.25 3.22
C LEU A 99 0.03 -15.57 1.88
N GLY A 100 -0.64 -14.46 1.57
CA GLY A 100 -0.40 -13.66 0.37
C GLY A 100 1.02 -13.08 0.33
N GLY A 101 1.55 -12.62 1.47
CA GLY A 101 2.91 -12.14 1.62
C GLY A 101 3.95 -13.25 1.40
N ALA A 102 3.74 -14.43 2.01
CA ALA A 102 4.58 -15.60 1.78
C ALA A 102 4.59 -16.02 0.30
N LEU A 103 3.41 -16.03 -0.34
CA LEU A 103 3.28 -16.30 -1.77
C LEU A 103 4.01 -15.25 -2.61
N PHE A 104 3.95 -13.97 -2.24
CA PHE A 104 4.62 -12.88 -2.95
C PHE A 104 6.14 -13.06 -2.92
N VAL A 105 6.72 -13.34 -1.76
CA VAL A 105 8.16 -13.59 -1.60
C VAL A 105 8.57 -14.84 -2.38
N TYR A 106 7.77 -15.91 -2.32
CA TYR A 106 8.01 -17.13 -3.10
C TYR A 106 7.97 -16.89 -4.61
N LEU A 107 6.98 -16.13 -5.09
CA LEU A 107 6.85 -15.78 -6.51
C LEU A 107 8.02 -14.93 -6.99
N ASN A 108 8.41 -13.89 -6.22
CA ASN A 108 9.60 -13.09 -6.52
C ASN A 108 10.85 -13.96 -6.62
N ARG A 109 11.05 -14.89 -5.68
CA ARG A 109 12.16 -15.84 -5.71
C ARG A 109 12.12 -16.71 -6.97
N LEU A 110 10.95 -17.25 -7.34
CA LEU A 110 10.78 -18.10 -8.51
C LEU A 110 11.13 -17.34 -9.79
N ILE A 111 10.65 -16.11 -9.96
CA ILE A 111 10.93 -15.25 -11.12
C ILE A 111 12.43 -14.95 -11.20
N VAL A 112 13.06 -14.54 -10.09
CA VAL A 112 14.50 -14.25 -10.05
C VAL A 112 15.33 -15.49 -10.38
N GLN A 113 14.97 -16.65 -9.85
CA GLN A 113 15.66 -17.92 -10.15
C GLN A 113 15.49 -18.30 -11.61
N PHE A 114 14.29 -18.15 -12.18
CA PHE A 114 14.01 -18.42 -13.59
C PHE A 114 14.90 -17.56 -14.51
N ILE A 115 14.98 -16.25 -14.24
CA ILE A 115 15.82 -15.30 -15.00
C ILE A 115 17.30 -15.69 -14.91
N ARG A 116 17.77 -16.08 -13.71
CA ARG A 116 19.18 -16.45 -13.49
C ARG A 116 19.56 -17.82 -14.05
N ASN A 117 18.65 -18.79 -14.04
CA ASN A 117 18.91 -20.16 -14.49
C ASN A 117 18.98 -20.27 -16.01
N GLN A 118 18.22 -19.47 -16.76
CA GLN A 118 18.28 -19.49 -18.21
C GLN A 118 19.54 -18.79 -18.74
N LYS A 119 20.59 -19.58 -19.01
CA LYS A 119 21.89 -19.09 -19.51
C LYS A 119 21.77 -18.28 -20.81
N THR A 120 20.81 -18.62 -21.68
CA THR A 120 20.51 -17.89 -22.92
C THR A 120 19.98 -16.49 -22.65
N VAL A 121 18.97 -16.39 -21.77
CA VAL A 121 18.37 -15.13 -21.34
C VAL A 121 19.39 -14.27 -20.60
N ASN A 122 20.16 -14.85 -19.68
CA ASN A 122 21.20 -14.11 -18.96
C ASN A 122 22.31 -13.59 -19.91
N LYS A 123 22.78 -14.40 -20.86
CA LYS A 123 23.78 -13.98 -21.85
C LYS A 123 23.23 -12.88 -22.78
N PHE A 124 21.95 -12.95 -23.12
CA PHE A 124 21.25 -11.93 -23.91
C PHE A 124 21.03 -10.63 -23.13
N LEU A 125 20.62 -10.73 -21.87
CA LEU A 125 20.47 -9.62 -20.91
C LEU A 125 21.78 -8.86 -20.69
N MET A 126 22.89 -9.57 -20.52
CA MET A 126 24.20 -8.96 -20.33
C MET A 126 24.68 -8.21 -21.58
N LYS A 127 24.28 -8.64 -22.78
CA LYS A 127 24.62 -7.97 -24.06
C LYS A 127 23.78 -6.72 -24.31
N LYS A 128 22.53 -6.68 -23.82
CA LYS A 128 21.60 -5.55 -23.97
C LYS A 128 20.88 -5.26 -22.65
N ARG A 129 21.61 -4.69 -21.69
CA ARG A 129 21.12 -4.41 -20.32
C ARG A 129 19.80 -3.65 -20.26
N LEU A 130 19.53 -2.76 -21.22
CA LEU A 130 18.31 -1.95 -21.27
C LEU A 130 17.11 -2.68 -21.86
N LEU A 131 17.31 -3.74 -22.64
CA LEU A 131 16.21 -4.40 -23.36
C LEU A 131 15.19 -5.06 -22.43
N TYR A 132 15.65 -5.65 -21.33
CA TYR A 132 14.75 -6.29 -20.37
C TYR A 132 13.87 -5.32 -19.59
N PRO A 133 14.41 -4.26 -18.96
CA PRO A 133 13.59 -3.19 -18.43
C PRO A 133 12.57 -2.69 -19.45
N THR A 134 12.98 -2.43 -20.70
CA THR A 134 12.08 -1.93 -21.75
C THR A 134 10.97 -2.92 -22.11
N LEU A 135 11.26 -4.23 -22.19
CA LEU A 135 10.25 -5.24 -22.49
C LEU A 135 9.26 -5.41 -21.33
N VAL A 136 9.74 -5.42 -20.09
CA VAL A 136 8.87 -5.52 -18.91
C VAL A 136 8.00 -4.27 -18.78
N THR A 137 8.57 -3.08 -18.98
CA THR A 137 7.79 -1.84 -18.93
C THR A 137 6.77 -1.75 -20.05
N LEU A 138 7.13 -2.16 -21.29
CA LEU A 138 6.20 -2.24 -22.42
C LEU A 138 5.03 -3.20 -22.11
N LEU A 139 5.32 -4.34 -21.52
CA LEU A 139 4.31 -5.33 -21.14
C LEU A 139 3.36 -4.76 -20.08
N ILE A 140 3.89 -4.17 -19.01
CA ILE A 140 3.09 -3.59 -17.93
C ILE A 140 2.29 -2.38 -18.46
N SER A 141 2.87 -1.53 -19.31
CA SER A 141 2.19 -0.37 -19.88
C SER A 141 1.05 -0.76 -20.81
N THR A 142 1.23 -1.83 -21.59
CA THR A 142 0.19 -2.35 -22.49
C THR A 142 -1.01 -2.85 -21.69
N LEU A 143 -0.76 -3.56 -20.59
CA LEU A 143 -1.83 -4.07 -19.72
C LEU A 143 -2.46 -2.99 -18.83
N THR A 144 -1.70 -1.98 -18.44
CA THR A 144 -2.21 -0.85 -17.64
C THR A 144 -2.90 0.21 -18.51
N PHE A 145 -2.89 0.06 -19.84
CA PHE A 145 -3.43 1.04 -20.77
C PHE A 145 -4.89 1.41 -20.43
N PRO A 146 -5.17 2.68 -20.05
CA PRO A 146 -6.46 3.03 -19.48
C PRO A 146 -7.69 2.81 -20.37
N PRO A 147 -7.64 3.02 -21.70
CA PRO A 147 -8.75 2.67 -22.59
C PRO A 147 -8.90 1.17 -22.85
N GLY A 148 -7.87 0.36 -22.56
CA GLY A 148 -7.89 -1.08 -22.78
C GLY A 148 -8.24 -1.82 -21.49
N PHE A 149 -7.38 -2.75 -21.09
CA PHE A 149 -7.56 -3.53 -19.87
C PHE A 149 -7.50 -2.68 -18.58
N GLY A 150 -6.85 -1.52 -18.62
CA GLY A 150 -6.76 -0.59 -17.50
C GLY A 150 -8.12 -0.06 -17.01
N GLN A 151 -9.20 -0.16 -17.80
CA GLN A 151 -10.56 0.20 -17.39
C GLN A 151 -11.03 -0.63 -16.19
N PHE A 152 -10.65 -1.91 -16.12
CA PHE A 152 -11.06 -2.83 -15.04
C PHE A 152 -10.18 -2.71 -13.79
N MET A 153 -9.08 -1.96 -13.87
CA MET A 153 -8.01 -1.90 -12.86
C MET A 153 -7.78 -0.46 -12.38
N ALA A 154 -8.68 0.48 -12.66
CA ALA A 154 -8.50 1.89 -12.35
C ALA A 154 -7.12 2.44 -12.84
N GLY A 155 -6.67 2.01 -14.02
CA GLY A 155 -5.32 2.26 -14.54
C GLY A 155 -4.98 3.73 -14.85
N LYS A 156 -5.96 4.65 -14.74
CA LYS A 156 -5.75 6.09 -14.86
C LYS A 156 -5.09 6.70 -13.61
N LEU A 157 -5.20 6.06 -12.45
CA LEU A 157 -4.75 6.60 -11.19
C LEU A 157 -3.24 6.42 -11.00
N THR A 158 -2.59 7.44 -10.47
CA THR A 158 -1.22 7.31 -9.95
C THR A 158 -1.21 6.45 -8.68
N GLN A 159 -0.05 5.93 -8.26
CA GLN A 159 0.04 5.10 -7.05
C GLN A 159 -0.44 5.83 -5.79
N GLY A 160 -0.09 7.12 -5.64
CA GLY A 160 -0.52 7.92 -4.50
C GLY A 160 -2.03 8.13 -4.48
N GLU A 161 -2.63 8.51 -5.62
CA GLU A 161 -4.08 8.68 -5.73
C GLU A 161 -4.82 7.36 -5.54
N THR A 162 -4.30 6.26 -6.09
CA THR A 162 -4.85 4.92 -5.89
C THR A 162 -4.96 4.61 -4.40
N LEU A 163 -3.88 4.85 -3.64
CA LEU A 163 -3.88 4.62 -2.20
C LEU A 163 -4.91 5.52 -1.49
N VAL A 164 -4.93 6.83 -1.79
CA VAL A 164 -5.90 7.76 -1.19
C VAL A 164 -7.34 7.33 -1.48
N THR A 165 -7.64 6.88 -2.71
CA THR A 165 -8.98 6.40 -3.05
C THR A 165 -9.34 5.10 -2.31
N LEU A 166 -8.40 4.18 -2.13
CA LEU A 166 -8.64 2.95 -1.36
C LEU A 166 -8.88 3.23 0.13
N LEU A 167 -8.22 4.26 0.68
CA LEU A 167 -8.38 4.66 2.07
C LEU A 167 -9.59 5.58 2.31
N ASP A 168 -10.45 5.80 1.31
CA ASP A 168 -11.67 6.60 1.43
C ASP A 168 -12.63 6.01 2.48
N ASN A 169 -13.43 6.83 3.14
CA ASN A 169 -14.35 6.35 4.17
C ASN A 169 -15.70 5.89 3.61
N ARG A 170 -16.02 6.30 2.38
CA ARG A 170 -17.32 6.01 1.76
C ARG A 170 -17.46 4.52 1.47
N THR A 171 -18.67 3.98 1.49
CA THR A 171 -18.95 2.62 1.03
C THR A 171 -19.24 2.66 -0.46
N TRP A 172 -18.50 1.89 -1.26
CA TRP A 172 -18.68 1.88 -2.72
C TRP A 172 -19.80 0.93 -3.16
N ALA A 173 -20.13 -0.07 -2.33
CA ALA A 173 -21.19 -1.04 -2.61
C ALA A 173 -22.62 -0.48 -2.46
N LYS A 174 -22.84 0.63 -1.73
CA LYS A 174 -24.17 1.26 -1.60
C LYS A 174 -24.57 1.97 -2.89
N GLN A 175 -25.16 1.21 -3.81
CA GLN A 175 -25.69 1.69 -5.07
C GLN A 175 -27.16 2.09 -4.86
N GLY A 176 -27.47 3.37 -4.67
CA GLY A 176 -28.87 3.83 -4.63
C GLY A 176 -29.22 5.07 -3.81
N ILE A 177 -28.35 5.58 -2.93
CA ILE A 177 -28.55 6.87 -2.27
C ILE A 177 -27.51 7.82 -2.83
N ALA A 178 -27.90 8.56 -3.86
CA ALA A 178 -27.15 9.73 -4.30
C ALA A 178 -27.27 10.78 -3.19
N GLU A 179 -26.31 10.82 -2.26
CA GLU A 179 -26.14 12.02 -1.46
C GLU A 179 -25.67 13.13 -2.41
N GLU A 180 -26.57 14.09 -2.61
CA GLU A 180 -26.63 15.15 -3.62
C GLU A 180 -25.49 16.20 -3.56
N PHE A 181 -24.37 15.87 -2.89
CA PHE A 181 -23.19 16.71 -2.76
C PHE A 181 -21.93 15.92 -3.16
N ASP A 182 -21.94 15.41 -4.38
CA ASP A 182 -20.85 14.61 -4.94
C ASP A 182 -19.66 15.50 -5.32
N TYR A 183 -18.72 15.68 -4.39
CA TYR A 183 -17.33 15.94 -4.79
C TYR A 183 -16.85 14.70 -5.54
N ILE A 184 -16.86 14.78 -6.87
CA ILE A 184 -16.36 13.77 -7.79
C ILE A 184 -14.85 13.62 -7.55
N GLY A 185 -14.47 12.79 -6.59
CA GLY A 185 -13.09 12.40 -6.40
C GLY A 185 -12.64 11.41 -7.48
N ASN A 186 -11.33 11.16 -7.50
CA ASN A 186 -10.67 10.10 -8.27
C ASN A 186 -11.26 8.68 -8.07
N SER A 187 -12.20 8.49 -7.15
CA SER A 187 -12.90 7.22 -6.88
C SER A 187 -13.80 6.75 -8.03
N GLN A 188 -14.20 7.62 -8.97
CA GLN A 188 -14.92 7.21 -10.18
C GLN A 188 -14.14 6.20 -11.03
N ALA A 189 -12.80 6.21 -10.96
CA ALA A 189 -11.97 5.28 -11.72
C ALA A 189 -12.19 3.80 -11.37
N TRP A 190 -12.79 3.51 -10.20
CA TRP A 190 -13.10 2.15 -9.76
C TRP A 190 -14.46 1.65 -10.25
N LYS A 191 -15.36 2.56 -10.63
CA LYS A 191 -16.70 2.23 -11.11
C LYS A 191 -16.65 1.96 -12.62
N HIS A 192 -17.04 0.75 -13.02
CA HIS A 192 -17.20 0.38 -14.43
C HIS A 192 -18.68 0.20 -14.76
N PRO A 193 -19.21 0.72 -15.89
CA PRO A 193 -20.64 0.64 -16.21
C PRO A 193 -21.19 -0.79 -16.29
N GLN A 194 -20.34 -1.76 -16.64
CA GLN A 194 -20.73 -3.15 -16.88
C GLN A 194 -20.31 -4.12 -15.77
N VAL A 195 -19.48 -3.69 -14.82
CA VAL A 195 -18.81 -4.61 -13.88
C VAL A 195 -18.91 -4.08 -12.45
N ASN A 196 -19.24 -4.98 -11.51
CA ASN A 196 -19.32 -4.66 -10.10
C ASN A 196 -17.96 -4.26 -9.51
N ILE A 197 -18.00 -3.39 -8.50
CA ILE A 197 -16.82 -2.89 -7.77
C ILE A 197 -15.96 -4.02 -7.19
N PHE A 198 -16.59 -5.12 -6.75
CA PHE A 198 -15.90 -6.30 -6.22
C PHE A 198 -15.00 -6.95 -7.28
N VAL A 199 -15.50 -7.04 -8.52
CA VAL A 199 -14.76 -7.66 -9.62
C VAL A 199 -13.59 -6.76 -10.04
N THR A 200 -13.78 -5.44 -10.11
CA THR A 200 -12.68 -4.50 -10.42
C THR A 200 -11.58 -4.55 -9.35
N LEU A 201 -11.94 -4.63 -8.06
CA LEU A 201 -10.98 -4.80 -6.96
C LEU A 201 -10.23 -6.14 -7.04
N VAL A 202 -10.91 -7.26 -7.32
CA VAL A 202 -10.27 -8.57 -7.47
C VAL A 202 -9.30 -8.58 -8.66
N ILE A 203 -9.73 -8.07 -9.81
CA ILE A 203 -8.86 -7.93 -10.99
C ILE A 203 -7.65 -7.06 -10.65
N PHE A 204 -7.85 -5.95 -9.94
CA PHE A 204 -6.77 -5.07 -9.51
C PHE A 204 -5.75 -5.79 -8.63
N ILE A 205 -6.20 -6.53 -7.62
CA ILE A 205 -5.33 -7.26 -6.68
C ILE A 205 -4.50 -8.28 -7.46
N ILE A 206 -5.14 -9.14 -8.25
CA ILE A 206 -4.45 -10.19 -9.01
C ILE A 206 -3.42 -9.58 -9.96
N MET A 207 -3.82 -8.57 -10.72
CA MET A 207 -2.96 -7.97 -11.72
C MET A 207 -1.79 -7.20 -11.10
N LYS A 208 -2.03 -6.37 -10.07
CA LYS A 208 -0.93 -5.69 -9.36
C LYS A 208 0.00 -6.68 -8.67
N PHE A 209 -0.50 -7.79 -8.15
CA PHE A 209 0.31 -8.77 -7.44
C PHE A 209 1.45 -9.34 -8.29
N TRP A 210 1.14 -9.92 -9.45
CA TRP A 210 2.19 -10.49 -10.30
C TRP A 210 3.00 -9.41 -11.04
N MET A 211 2.37 -8.30 -11.44
CA MET A 211 3.07 -7.20 -12.11
C MET A 211 4.12 -6.55 -11.19
N SER A 212 3.79 -6.34 -9.92
CA SER A 212 4.73 -5.79 -8.94
C SER A 212 5.87 -6.77 -8.67
N ALA A 213 5.59 -8.07 -8.54
CA ALA A 213 6.61 -9.10 -8.42
C ALA A 213 7.53 -9.18 -9.65
N LEU A 214 7.02 -8.89 -10.85
CA LEU A 214 7.84 -8.80 -12.05
C LEU A 214 8.67 -7.50 -12.08
N ALA A 215 8.06 -6.36 -11.72
CA ALA A 215 8.70 -5.05 -11.74
C ALA A 215 9.89 -4.95 -10.77
N THR A 216 9.82 -5.58 -9.61
CA THR A 216 10.92 -5.66 -8.62
C THR A 216 12.13 -6.45 -9.11
N THR A 217 11.98 -7.28 -10.15
CA THR A 217 13.11 -8.06 -10.71
C THR A 217 13.93 -7.27 -11.75
N ILE A 218 13.46 -6.09 -12.15
CA ILE A 218 14.15 -5.25 -13.13
C ILE A 218 15.45 -4.71 -12.49
N PRO A 219 16.59 -4.67 -13.22
CA PRO A 219 17.87 -4.16 -12.71
C PRO A 219 17.91 -2.62 -12.62
N VAL A 220 16.92 -2.03 -11.94
CA VAL A 220 16.73 -0.60 -11.70
C VAL A 220 16.51 -0.41 -10.20
N PRO A 221 17.04 0.66 -9.58
CA PRO A 221 16.76 0.94 -8.17
C PRO A 221 15.25 1.07 -7.96
N CYS A 222 14.67 0.14 -7.21
CA CYS A 222 13.24 0.10 -6.93
C CYS A 222 13.00 -0.31 -5.48
N GLY A 223 11.92 0.22 -4.90
CA GLY A 223 11.41 -0.21 -3.60
C GLY A 223 10.21 -1.13 -3.80
N ALA A 224 10.17 -2.25 -3.08
CA ALA A 224 9.05 -3.19 -3.11
C ALA A 224 7.92 -2.82 -2.15
N PHE A 225 8.15 -1.90 -1.20
CA PHE A 225 7.21 -1.59 -0.13
C PHE A 225 5.89 -0.99 -0.63
N MET A 226 5.94 0.11 -1.40
CA MET A 226 4.72 0.83 -1.82
C MET A 226 3.77 -0.03 -2.68
N PRO A 227 4.24 -0.81 -3.68
CA PRO A 227 3.35 -1.70 -4.43
C PRO A 227 2.64 -2.74 -3.54
N VAL A 228 3.36 -3.36 -2.60
CA VAL A 228 2.79 -4.33 -1.66
C VAL A 228 1.79 -3.66 -0.72
N PHE A 229 2.10 -2.46 -0.24
CA PHE A 229 1.20 -1.66 0.60
C PHE A 229 -0.13 -1.36 -0.12
N VAL A 230 -0.08 -0.97 -1.40
CA VAL A 230 -1.29 -0.72 -2.21
C VAL A 230 -2.10 -1.99 -2.47
N ILE A 231 -1.43 -3.13 -2.73
CA ILE A 231 -2.12 -4.41 -2.91
C ILE A 231 -2.84 -4.83 -1.60
N GLY A 232 -2.17 -4.65 -0.46
CA GLY A 232 -2.77 -4.91 0.86
C GLY A 232 -3.95 -3.99 1.12
N ALA A 233 -3.84 -2.71 0.78
CA ALA A 233 -4.93 -1.76 0.87
C ALA A 233 -6.14 -2.19 0.03
N ALA A 234 -5.91 -2.64 -1.20
CA ALA A 234 -6.97 -3.13 -2.08
C ALA A 234 -7.63 -4.41 -1.55
N PHE A 235 -6.86 -5.34 -0.99
CA PHE A 235 -7.40 -6.55 -0.37
C PHE A 235 -8.22 -6.25 0.88
N GLY A 236 -7.71 -5.38 1.77
CA GLY A 236 -8.44 -4.91 2.93
C GLY A 236 -9.74 -4.20 2.55
N ARG A 237 -9.68 -3.30 1.55
CA ARG A 237 -10.86 -2.64 0.97
C ARG A 237 -11.90 -3.64 0.50
N LEU A 238 -11.48 -4.66 -0.26
CA LEU A 238 -12.37 -5.70 -0.79
C LEU A 238 -13.14 -6.39 0.35
N VAL A 239 -12.43 -6.78 1.42
CA VAL A 239 -13.08 -7.39 2.60
C VAL A 239 -14.00 -6.41 3.30
N GLY A 240 -13.61 -5.14 3.44
CA GLY A 240 -14.44 -4.09 4.03
C GLY A 240 -15.74 -3.82 3.26
N GLU A 241 -15.68 -3.82 1.92
CA GLU A 241 -16.88 -3.70 1.07
C GLU A 241 -17.76 -4.95 1.16
N CYS A 242 -17.18 -6.15 1.30
CA CYS A 242 -17.96 -7.38 1.54
C CYS A 242 -18.67 -7.32 2.89
N MET A 243 -18.00 -6.83 3.93
CA MET A 243 -18.59 -6.63 5.26
C MET A 243 -19.72 -5.59 5.20
N ALA A 244 -19.53 -4.48 4.49
CA ALA A 244 -20.57 -3.47 4.29
C ALA A 244 -21.77 -3.99 3.47
N ALA A 245 -21.55 -4.95 2.56
CA ALA A 245 -22.62 -5.61 1.81
C ALA A 245 -23.39 -6.66 2.64
N TRP A 246 -22.71 -7.36 3.56
CA TRP A 246 -23.36 -8.34 4.46
C TRP A 246 -24.14 -7.69 5.59
N PHE A 247 -23.67 -6.54 6.08
CA PHE A 247 -24.32 -5.76 7.15
C PHE A 247 -24.66 -4.35 6.64
N PRO A 248 -25.68 -4.22 5.78
CA PRO A 248 -26.01 -2.94 5.11
C PRO A 248 -26.43 -1.84 6.08
N ASP A 249 -27.12 -2.23 7.16
CA ASP A 249 -27.54 -1.33 8.23
C ASP A 249 -26.38 -1.01 9.19
N GLY A 250 -25.32 -1.82 9.20
CA GLY A 250 -24.21 -1.72 10.15
C GLY A 250 -24.33 -2.72 11.30
N ILE A 251 -23.38 -2.65 12.24
CA ILE A 251 -23.35 -3.53 13.40
C ILE A 251 -24.13 -2.86 14.54
N HIS A 252 -25.12 -3.58 15.06
CA HIS A 252 -25.98 -3.12 16.13
C HIS A 252 -25.30 -3.41 17.47
N SER A 253 -24.92 -2.36 18.20
CA SER A 253 -24.42 -2.50 19.58
C SER A 253 -25.24 -1.62 20.50
N ASP A 254 -25.97 -2.28 21.41
CA ASP A 254 -26.70 -1.81 22.61
C ASP A 254 -27.60 -0.56 22.54
N GLU A 255 -27.67 0.19 21.44
CA GLU A 255 -28.68 1.23 21.09
C GLU A 255 -28.25 2.10 19.88
N SER A 256 -27.01 1.98 19.41
CA SER A 256 -26.47 2.75 18.28
C SER A 256 -26.11 1.86 17.09
N ILE A 257 -26.45 2.33 15.89
CA ILE A 257 -26.14 1.65 14.62
C ILE A 257 -24.82 2.22 14.08
N TYR A 258 -23.80 1.38 14.01
CA TYR A 258 -22.49 1.78 13.49
C TYR A 258 -22.29 1.25 12.06
N PRO A 259 -22.23 2.14 11.05
CA PRO A 259 -21.97 1.73 9.68
C PRO A 259 -20.52 1.27 9.53
N ILE A 260 -20.32 0.20 8.78
CA ILE A 260 -19.00 -0.33 8.47
C ILE A 260 -18.26 0.66 7.56
N VAL A 261 -17.00 0.94 7.88
CA VAL A 261 -16.13 1.85 7.12
C VAL A 261 -15.05 1.03 6.40
N PRO A 262 -15.18 0.76 5.08
CA PRO A 262 -14.23 -0.07 4.34
C PRO A 262 -12.81 0.50 4.29
N GLY A 263 -12.66 1.82 4.42
CA GLY A 263 -11.34 2.47 4.49
C GLY A 263 -10.51 2.01 5.68
N GLY A 264 -11.15 1.68 6.82
CA GLY A 264 -10.45 1.12 7.98
C GLY A 264 -9.85 -0.26 7.69
N TYR A 265 -10.63 -1.13 7.03
CA TYR A 265 -10.17 -2.44 6.57
C TYR A 265 -9.03 -2.31 5.55
N ALA A 266 -9.08 -1.31 4.67
CA ALA A 266 -8.00 -1.03 3.72
C ALA A 266 -6.68 -0.69 4.44
N VAL A 267 -6.71 0.15 5.49
CA VAL A 267 -5.49 0.44 6.28
C VAL A 267 -4.93 -0.83 6.93
N VAL A 268 -5.80 -1.64 7.55
CA VAL A 268 -5.40 -2.89 8.21
C VAL A 268 -4.80 -3.87 7.21
N GLY A 269 -5.43 -4.04 6.04
CA GLY A 269 -4.93 -4.90 4.97
C GLY A 269 -3.59 -4.42 4.41
N ALA A 270 -3.41 -3.10 4.26
CA ALA A 270 -2.16 -2.49 3.81
C ALA A 270 -1.01 -2.83 4.76
N ALA A 271 -1.21 -2.58 6.07
CA ALA A 271 -0.23 -2.88 7.10
C ALA A 271 0.07 -4.39 7.22
N ALA A 272 -0.96 -5.23 7.20
CA ALA A 272 -0.81 -6.68 7.35
C ALA A 272 -0.01 -7.30 6.20
N LEU A 273 -0.28 -6.92 4.94
CA LEU A 273 0.45 -7.47 3.79
C LEU A 273 1.87 -6.91 3.71
N SER A 274 2.06 -5.61 3.96
CA SER A 274 3.40 -5.01 3.94
C SER A 274 4.28 -5.63 5.02
N GLY A 275 3.80 -5.69 6.26
CA GLY A 275 4.53 -6.28 7.39
C GLY A 275 4.85 -7.76 7.19
N ALA A 276 3.93 -8.52 6.60
CA ALA A 276 4.16 -9.93 6.26
C ALA A 276 5.28 -10.11 5.22
N VAL A 277 5.35 -9.26 4.20
CA VAL A 277 6.40 -9.33 3.16
C VAL A 277 7.75 -8.85 3.68
N THR A 278 7.76 -7.81 4.52
CA THR A 278 9.00 -7.24 5.08
C THR A 278 9.51 -7.97 6.31
N HIS A 279 8.71 -8.85 6.91
CA HIS A 279 8.98 -9.47 8.21
C HIS A 279 9.16 -8.42 9.33
N THR A 280 8.35 -7.36 9.30
CA THR A 280 8.39 -6.24 10.25
C THR A 280 7.00 -5.97 10.85
N VAL A 281 6.97 -5.35 12.03
CA VAL A 281 5.74 -4.90 12.71
C VAL A 281 5.61 -3.36 12.68
N SER A 282 6.74 -2.69 12.42
CA SER A 282 6.89 -1.24 12.31
C SER A 282 6.21 -0.55 11.12
#